data_AF-A0A317F7D3-F1
#
_entry.id   AF-A0A317F7D3-F1
#
_cell.length_a   1.000
_cell.length_b   1.000
_cell.length_c   1.000
_cell.angle_alpha   90.00
_cell.angle_beta   90.00
_cell.angle_gamma   90.00
#
_symmetry.space_group_name_H-M   'P 1'
#
loop_
_entity.id
_entity.type
_entity.pdbx_description
1 polymer ?
#
loop_
_entity_poly.entity_id
_entity_poly.type
_entity_poly.pdbx_seq_one_letter_code
_entity_poly.pdbx_strand_id
1 'polypeptide(L)' 'MNGLTALYNDLLEKNKAVNNEATALSVGRLQRNEALYNPEMGVVALATDVKNYVKSVFGLSHPQYKQISGISFRAEQ' A
#
# COMPACT_ATOMS: atom_id res chain seq x y z
N MET A 1 47.22 -10.42 -3.37
CA MET A 1 46.87 -9.59 -2.20
C MET A 1 45.78 -8.57 -2.51
N ASN A 2 45.79 -7.87 -3.65
CA ASN A 2 44.81 -6.79 -3.92
C ASN A 2 43.39 -7.27 -4.30
N GLY A 3 43.26 -8.41 -4.99
CA GLY A 3 41.95 -8.91 -5.46
C GLY A 3 41.02 -9.40 -4.36
N LEU A 4 41.57 -10.05 -3.32
CA LEU A 4 40.76 -10.56 -2.21
C LEU A 4 40.22 -9.43 -1.32
N THR A 5 41.05 -8.41 -1.04
CA THR A 5 40.62 -7.22 -0.31
C THR A 5 39.57 -6.42 -1.09
N ALA A 6 39.74 -6.30 -2.41
CA ALA A 6 38.73 -5.65 -3.26
C ALA A 6 37.39 -6.39 -3.22
N LEU A 7 37.41 -7.73 -3.35
CA LEU A 7 36.21 -8.55 -3.25
C LEU A 7 35.54 -8.44 -1.87
N TYR A 8 36.32 -8.44 -0.78
CA TYR A 8 35.80 -8.27 0.57
C TYR A 8 35.06 -6.94 0.74
N ASN A 9 35.65 -5.83 0.28
CA ASN A 9 35.04 -4.51 0.38
C ASN A 9 33.77 -4.40 -0.47
N ASP A 10 33.77 -4.95 -1.68
CA ASP A 10 32.58 -4.99 -2.56
C ASP A 10 31.43 -5.77 -1.92
N LEU A 11 31.70 -6.94 -1.33
CA LEU A 11 30.68 -7.72 -0.63
C LEU A 11 30.15 -7.01 0.62
N LEU A 12 31.04 -6.34 1.38
CA LEU A 12 30.64 -5.55 2.54
C LEU A 12 29.73 -4.38 2.14
N GLU A 13 30.05 -3.69 1.05
CA GLU A 13 29.25 -2.58 0.54
C GLU A 13 27.88 -3.05 0.03
N LYS A 14 27.84 -4.14 -0.75
CA LYS A 14 26.60 -4.74 -1.21
C LYS A 14 25.71 -5.22 -0.07
N ASN A 15 26.30 -5.80 0.98
CA ASN A 15 25.53 -6.22 2.15
C ASN A 15 24.88 -5.00 2.86
N LYS A 16 25.64 -3.91 3.03
CA LYS A 16 25.11 -2.66 3.59
C LYS A 16 24.00 -2.08 2.72
N ALA A 17 24.17 -2.08 1.40
CA ALA A 17 23.17 -1.59 0.46
C ALA A 17 21.86 -2.39 0.58
N VAL A 18 21.93 -3.73 0.55
CA VAL A 18 20.75 -4.59 0.70
C VAL A 18 20.03 -4.34 2.03
N ASN A 19 20.76 -4.20 3.13
CA ASN A 19 20.14 -3.93 4.44
C ASN A 19 19.41 -2.58 4.45
N ASN A 20 20.03 -1.53 3.91
CA ASN A 20 19.42 -0.20 3.85
C ASN A 20 18.15 -0.19 2.99
N GLU A 21 18.21 -0.81 1.80
CA GLU A 21 17.06 -0.92 0.90
C GLU A 21 15.94 -1.78 1.48
N ALA A 22 16.26 -2.85 2.20
CA ALA A 22 15.27 -3.68 2.88
C ALA A 22 14.51 -2.88 3.96
N THR A 23 15.21 -2.06 4.74
CA THR A 23 14.58 -1.16 5.70
C THR A 23 13.69 -0.12 5.01
N ALA A 24 14.18 0.53 3.96
CA ALA A 24 13.43 1.53 3.22
C ALA A 24 12.15 0.93 2.59
N LEU A 25 12.25 -0.25 1.99
CA LEU A 25 11.11 -0.98 1.42
C LEU A 25 10.08 -1.35 2.50
N SER A 26 10.54 -1.82 3.67
CA SER A 26 9.66 -2.17 4.78
C SER A 26 8.86 -0.95 5.26
N VAL A 27 9.53 0.18 5.49
CA VAL A 27 8.89 1.45 5.87
C VAL A 27 7.91 1.93 4.80
N GLY A 28 8.30 1.88 3.52
CA GLY A 28 7.42 2.26 2.41
C GLY A 28 6.17 1.39 2.33
N ARG A 29 6.27 0.08 2.59
CA ARG A 29 5.12 -0.84 2.66
C ARG A 29 4.21 -0.52 3.84
N LEU A 30 4.76 -0.20 5.01
CA LEU A 30 3.98 0.23 6.17
C LEU A 30 3.19 1.52 5.87
N GLN A 31 3.85 2.54 5.31
CA GLN A 31 3.20 3.81 4.94
C GLN A 31 2.10 3.61 3.89
N ARG A 32 2.35 2.75 2.89
CA ARG A 32 1.33 2.38 1.91
C ARG A 32 0.14 1.68 2.57
N ASN A 33 0.39 0.76 3.49
CA ASN A 33 -0.68 0.03 4.17
C ASN A 33 -1.51 0.96 5.06
N GLU A 34 -0.89 1.89 5.80
CA GLU A 34 -1.62 2.93 6.52
C GLU A 34 -2.50 3.76 5.57
N ALA A 35 -1.95 4.24 4.45
CA ALA A 35 -2.72 5.06 3.51
C ALA A 35 -3.91 4.29 2.86
N LEU A 36 -3.74 3.01 2.56
CA LEU A 36 -4.75 2.22 1.85
C LEU A 36 -5.76 1.54 2.79
N TYR A 37 -5.29 1.00 3.91
CA TYR A 37 -5.99 0.01 4.71
C TYR A 37 -6.21 0.41 6.17
N ASN A 38 -5.83 1.63 6.57
CA ASN A 38 -6.24 2.15 7.86
C ASN A 38 -7.78 2.03 8.02
N PRO A 39 -8.27 1.48 9.14
CA PRO A 39 -9.68 1.10 9.29
C PRO A 39 -10.65 2.28 9.28
N GLU A 40 -10.18 3.50 9.54
CA GLU A 40 -11.02 4.71 9.58
C GLU A 40 -10.70 5.66 8.42
N MET A 41 -9.42 5.90 8.16
CA MET A 41 -8.96 6.91 7.19
C MET A 41 -8.33 6.33 5.93
N GLY A 42 -8.24 5.01 5.82
CA GLY A 42 -7.69 4.34 4.65
C GLY A 42 -8.62 4.47 3.44
N VAL A 43 -8.04 4.46 2.24
CA VAL A 43 -8.80 4.57 0.97
C VAL A 43 -9.92 3.52 0.88
N VAL A 44 -9.68 2.28 1.35
CA VAL A 44 -10.69 1.21 1.31
C VAL A 44 -11.87 1.50 2.24
N ALA A 45 -11.60 1.97 3.45
CA ALA A 45 -12.63 2.32 4.44
C ALA A 45 -13.47 3.51 3.93
N LEU A 46 -12.81 4.61 3.54
CA LEU A 46 -13.46 5.81 3.03
C LEU A 46 -14.31 5.53 1.78
N ALA A 47 -13.81 4.72 0.83
CA ALA A 47 -14.58 4.35 -0.35
C ALA A 47 -15.83 3.53 0.00
N THR A 48 -15.76 2.70 1.04
CA THR A 48 -16.89 1.91 1.54
C THR A 48 -17.93 2.83 2.18
N ASP A 49 -17.49 3.78 3.01
CA ASP A 49 -18.37 4.75 3.66
C ASP A 49 -19.09 5.65 2.66
N VAL A 50 -18.37 6.15 1.66
CA VAL A 50 -18.97 6.93 0.57
C VAL A 50 -20.04 6.12 -0.16
N LYS A 51 -19.78 4.86 -0.48
CA LYS A 51 -20.78 3.98 -1.13
C LYS A 51 -21.99 3.76 -0.25
N ASN A 52 -21.78 3.54 1.05
CA ASN A 52 -22.87 3.35 2.01
C ASN A 52 -23.72 4.61 2.15
N TYR A 53 -23.11 5.79 2.16
CA TYR A 53 -23.81 7.07 2.17
C TYR A 53 -24.63 7.28 0.90
N VAL A 54 -24.03 7.11 -0.29
CA VAL A 54 -24.76 7.26 -1.56
C VAL A 54 -25.90 6.23 -1.65
N LYS A 55 -25.69 5.01 -1.16
CA LYS A 55 -26.74 3.98 -1.05
C LYS A 55 -27.88 4.41 -0.14
N SER A 56 -27.60 5.00 1.03
CA SER A 56 -28.64 5.41 1.97
C SER A 56 -29.48 6.56 1.43
N VAL A 57 -28.86 7.47 0.66
CA VAL A 57 -29.55 8.62 0.04
C VAL A 57 -30.39 8.22 -1.17
N PHE A 58 -29.83 7.43 -2.09
CA PHE A 58 -30.46 7.17 -3.40
C PHE A 58 -31.06 5.76 -3.56
N GLY A 59 -30.70 4.83 -2.68
CA GLY A 59 -31.08 3.42 -2.80
C GLY A 59 -30.25 2.64 -3.83
N LEU A 60 -30.44 1.32 -3.82
CA LEU A 60 -29.64 0.35 -4.59
C LEU A 60 -29.81 0.44 -6.12
N SER A 61 -30.99 0.83 -6.60
CA SER A 61 -31.32 0.82 -8.03
C SER A 61 -30.85 2.08 -8.76
N HIS A 62 -30.48 3.13 -8.02
CA HIS A 62 -30.18 4.44 -8.59
C HIS A 62 -28.88 4.44 -9.43
N PRO A 63 -28.86 5.11 -10.60
CA PRO A 63 -27.68 5.16 -11.45
C PRO A 63 -26.39 5.60 -10.75
N GLN A 64 -26.46 6.57 -9.83
CA GLN A 64 -25.27 7.06 -9.12
C GLN A 64 -24.66 6.03 -8.17
N TYR A 65 -25.50 5.30 -7.42
CA TYR A 65 -25.00 4.21 -6.58
C TYR A 65 -24.40 3.10 -7.45
N LYS A 66 -25.07 2.72 -8.55
CA LYS A 66 -24.57 1.70 -9.48
C LYS A 66 -23.20 2.07 -10.04
N GLN A 67 -23.01 3.32 -10.48
CA GLN A 67 -21.75 3.81 -11.04
C GLN A 67 -20.59 3.62 -10.06
N ILE A 68 -20.74 4.06 -8.81
CA ILE A 68 -19.65 3.98 -7.83
C ILE A 68 -19.48 2.57 -7.24
N SER A 69 -20.57 1.78 -7.17
CA SER A 69 -20.53 0.42 -6.62
C SER A 69 -19.68 -0.53 -7.47
N GLY A 70 -19.54 -0.27 -8.77
CA GLY A 70 -18.70 -1.05 -9.68
C GLY A 70 -17.20 -0.83 -9.49
N ILE A 71 -16.78 0.22 -8.78
CA ILE A 71 -15.37 0.50 -8.50
C ILE A 71 -14.92 -0.41 -7.36
N SER A 72 -14.09 -1.41 -7.65
CA SER A 72 -13.61 -2.36 -6.63
C SER A 72 -12.42 -1.80 -5.86
N PHE A 73 -12.53 -1.82 -4.54
CA PHE A 73 -11.42 -1.60 -3.61
C PHE A 73 -11.19 -2.92 -2.88
N ARG A 74 -9.94 -3.41 -2.87
CA ARG A 74 -9.58 -4.66 -2.21
C ARG A 74 -8.99 -4.34 -0.85
N ALA A 75 -9.46 -5.01 0.19
CA ALA A 75 -8.78 -5.01 1.48
C ALA A 75 -7.45 -5.76 1.37
N GLU A 76 -6.56 -5.52 2.35
CA GLU A 76 -5.33 -6.30 2.50
C GLU A 76 -5.66 -7.81 2.64
N GLN A 77 -4.82 -8.67 2.05
CA GLN A 77 -4.93 -10.13 2.18
C GLN A 77 -4.24 -10.64 3.44
#